data_AF-A0A3B5MUP7-F1
#
_entry.id   AF-A0A3B5MUP7-F1
#
_cell.length_a   1.000
_cell.length_b   1.000
_cell.length_c   1.000
_cell.angle_alpha   90.00
_cell.angle_beta   90.00
_cell.angle_gamma   90.00
#
_symmetry.space_group_name_H-M   'P 1'
#
loop_
_entity.id
_entity.type
_entity.pdbx_description
1 polymer ?
#
loop_
_entity_poly.entity_id
_entity_poly.type
_entity_poly.pdbx_seq_one_letter_code
_entity_poly.pdbx_strand_id
1 'polypeptide(L)'
;IFYHQCFYLFTVYIRLRFLSTIFHSLSLSFTFPLSVSFHPFPAPLGHPFSNKRWDTCAVIGNGGIVANSSCGKMINSADFVIRCNLPPLSDGYEKDVGTKTNLVTANPTILFKKFESLVGRRRPLMEKLSSYGNSMLLLPAFSFGMNTAVCMRTLYTIQDFESAIHPVFINPEYLIKLSKFWHAHGLKEARLSTGVMMTSLALELCDDVHLYGFWPFGIHPFNFKNLTNHYYDDMKPNTNFHSMPVEFSILLQLHRNDD
;
A
#
# COMPACT_ATOMS: atom_id res chain seq x y z
N ILE A 1 -13.71 22.94 -12.54
CA ILE A 1 -14.28 22.72 -11.18
C ILE A 1 -13.92 21.33 -10.65
N PHE A 2 -14.21 20.22 -11.35
CA PHE A 2 -13.83 18.86 -10.91
C PHE A 2 -12.31 18.64 -10.66
N TYR A 3 -11.44 19.28 -11.45
CA TYR A 3 -9.99 19.20 -11.30
C TYR A 3 -9.46 19.77 -9.97
N HIS A 4 -10.15 20.73 -9.37
CA HIS A 4 -9.66 21.39 -8.16
C HIS A 4 -9.83 20.53 -6.92
N GLN A 5 -10.89 19.72 -6.80
CA GLN A 5 -11.20 19.00 -5.57
C GLN A 5 -10.22 17.85 -5.27
N CYS A 6 -9.64 17.25 -6.31
CA CYS A 6 -8.63 16.20 -6.17
C CYS A 6 -7.22 16.70 -5.95
N PHE A 7 -6.90 17.90 -6.45
CA PHE A 7 -5.60 18.52 -6.22
C PHE A 7 -5.38 18.88 -4.74
N TYR A 8 -6.45 19.13 -3.97
CA TYR A 8 -6.36 19.38 -2.53
C TYR A 8 -6.17 18.12 -1.68
N LEU A 9 -6.19 16.93 -2.29
CA LEU A 9 -5.86 15.66 -1.66
C LEU A 9 -4.41 15.31 -2.03
N PHE A 10 -3.45 16.00 -1.39
CA PHE A 10 -2.02 15.66 -1.30
C PHE A 10 -1.34 15.11 -2.58
N THR A 11 -0.96 15.99 -3.51
CA THR A 11 0.07 15.65 -4.51
C THR A 11 1.45 15.84 -3.88
N VAL A 12 2.25 14.78 -3.68
CA VAL A 12 3.60 14.91 -3.09
C VAL A 12 4.63 14.81 -4.22
N TYR A 13 5.03 15.96 -4.77
CA TYR A 13 6.01 16.02 -5.87
C TYR A 13 7.45 15.90 -5.36
N ILE A 14 7.92 14.71 -4.97
CA ILE A 14 9.32 14.56 -4.54
C ILE A 14 10.25 14.48 -5.75
N ARG A 15 10.89 15.60 -6.09
CA ARG A 15 11.98 15.63 -7.08
C ARG A 15 13.20 14.94 -6.48
N LEU A 16 13.82 14.05 -7.27
CA LEU A 16 14.99 13.15 -7.01
C LEU A 16 16.15 13.61 -6.08
N ARG A 17 16.20 14.86 -5.60
CA ARG A 17 17.24 15.34 -4.68
C ARG A 17 17.20 14.68 -3.31
N PHE A 18 16.01 14.41 -2.76
CA PHE A 18 15.87 13.71 -1.45
C PHE A 18 16.32 12.24 -1.50
N LEU A 19 16.31 11.65 -2.70
CA LEU A 19 16.59 10.23 -2.94
C LEU A 19 18.08 9.90 -2.98
N SER A 20 18.98 10.87 -3.20
CA SER A 20 20.43 10.62 -3.21
C SER A 20 20.96 9.98 -1.90
N THR A 21 20.29 10.21 -0.77
CA THR A 21 20.61 9.63 0.54
C THR A 21 20.00 8.23 0.77
N ILE A 22 18.86 7.91 0.12
CA ILE A 22 18.17 6.60 0.23
C ILE A 22 18.88 5.55 -0.66
N PHE A 23 19.29 5.96 -1.86
CA PHE A 23 19.74 5.10 -2.96
C PHE A 23 21.03 4.30 -2.72
N HIS A 24 21.88 4.67 -1.75
CA HIS A 24 23.15 3.97 -1.52
C HIS A 24 23.09 2.81 -0.50
N SER A 25 21.92 2.55 0.13
CA SER A 25 21.82 1.54 1.20
C SER A 25 20.70 0.49 1.03
N LEU A 26 19.71 0.75 0.18
CA LEU A 26 18.48 -0.05 0.05
C LEU A 26 18.48 -0.86 -1.25
N SER A 27 18.76 -2.15 -1.14
CA SER A 27 18.57 -3.13 -2.21
C SER A 27 17.11 -3.59 -2.21
N LEU A 28 16.27 -2.95 -3.03
CA LEU A 28 14.91 -3.43 -3.31
C LEU A 28 14.98 -4.86 -3.85
N SER A 29 14.44 -5.79 -3.08
CA SER A 29 14.40 -7.20 -3.45
C SER A 29 13.04 -7.75 -3.03
N PHE A 30 12.45 -8.58 -3.87
CA PHE A 30 11.21 -9.26 -3.58
C PHE A 30 11.48 -10.76 -3.68
N THR A 31 10.76 -11.53 -2.90
CA THR A 31 10.91 -12.98 -2.89
C THR A 31 9.76 -13.58 -3.68
N PHE A 32 10.06 -14.36 -4.71
CA PHE A 32 9.07 -15.08 -5.50
C PHE A 32 8.87 -16.50 -4.96
N PRO A 33 7.67 -17.08 -5.06
CA PRO A 33 7.50 -18.51 -4.83
C PRO A 33 8.21 -19.28 -5.94
N LEU A 34 9.31 -19.97 -5.60
CA LEU A 34 9.90 -20.98 -6.49
C LEU A 34 8.91 -22.15 -6.63
N SER A 35 8.83 -22.71 -7.83
CA SER A 35 8.16 -23.99 -8.08
C SER A 35 8.64 -25.03 -7.08
N VAL A 36 7.69 -25.79 -6.52
CA VAL A 36 7.88 -26.78 -5.45
C VAL A 36 9.08 -27.69 -5.74
N SER A 37 10.21 -27.37 -5.13
CA SER A 37 11.36 -28.24 -4.93
C SER A 37 12.03 -27.78 -3.65
N PHE A 38 12.22 -28.71 -2.73
CA PHE A 38 12.68 -28.53 -1.36
C PHE A 38 13.99 -27.74 -1.26
N HIS A 39 13.90 -26.41 -1.28
CA HIS A 39 14.97 -25.50 -0.88
C HIS A 39 14.45 -24.61 0.26
N PRO A 40 15.15 -24.51 1.39
CA PRO A 40 14.64 -23.88 2.61
C PRO A 40 14.46 -22.35 2.54
N PHE A 41 14.81 -21.69 1.43
CA PHE A 41 14.51 -20.28 1.20
C PHE A 41 14.29 -20.03 -0.29
N PRO A 42 13.26 -19.27 -0.70
CA PRO A 42 13.20 -18.81 -2.09
C PRO A 42 14.34 -17.83 -2.32
N ALA A 43 15.18 -18.12 -3.31
CA ALA A 43 16.27 -17.23 -3.70
C ALA A 43 15.70 -15.85 -4.09
N PRO A 44 16.39 -14.73 -3.78
CA PRO A 44 16.00 -13.41 -4.25
C PRO A 44 16.17 -13.38 -5.78
N LEU A 45 15.12 -13.73 -6.49
CA LEU A 45 14.95 -13.38 -7.89
C LEU A 45 14.87 -11.84 -7.92
N GLY A 46 15.60 -11.24 -8.87
CA GLY A 46 15.78 -9.78 -8.94
C GLY A 46 14.48 -8.98 -8.86
N HIS A 47 14.62 -7.68 -8.65
CA HIS A 47 13.52 -6.75 -8.48
C HIS A 47 12.40 -6.97 -9.54
N PRO A 48 11.13 -7.16 -9.13
CA PRO A 48 10.02 -7.52 -10.02
C PRO A 48 9.72 -6.40 -11.02
N PHE A 49 10.15 -5.19 -10.69
CA PHE A 49 10.10 -4.05 -11.58
C PHE A 49 11.47 -3.98 -12.28
N SER A 50 11.60 -4.65 -13.43
CA SER A 50 12.69 -4.39 -14.40
C SER A 50 13.00 -2.89 -14.39
N ASN A 51 14.28 -2.44 -14.30
CA ASN A 51 14.84 -1.05 -14.17
C ASN A 51 14.07 0.16 -14.80
N LYS A 52 12.75 0.15 -14.75
CA LYS A 52 11.78 0.99 -15.41
C LYS A 52 11.16 1.76 -14.28
N ARG A 53 11.36 3.07 -14.32
CA ARG A 53 10.60 3.99 -13.48
C ARG A 53 9.33 4.39 -14.23
N TRP A 54 8.25 4.57 -13.49
CA TRP A 54 7.00 5.10 -14.02
C TRP A 54 6.99 6.62 -13.89
N ASP A 55 6.38 7.31 -14.85
CA ASP A 55 6.30 8.77 -14.78
C ASP A 55 5.43 9.18 -13.60
N THR A 56 4.27 8.54 -13.45
CA THR A 56 3.28 8.88 -12.41
C THR A 56 2.81 7.66 -11.60
N CYS A 57 2.80 7.81 -10.28
CA CYS A 57 2.26 6.82 -9.36
C CYS A 57 1.22 7.41 -8.44
N ALA A 58 0.13 6.66 -8.22
CA ALA A 58 -0.87 7.00 -7.22
C ALA A 58 -0.81 5.99 -6.07
N VAL A 59 -0.65 6.46 -4.84
CA VAL A 59 -0.74 5.64 -3.63
C VAL A 59 -2.01 6.01 -2.89
N ILE A 60 -2.90 5.03 -2.72
CA ILE A 60 -4.21 5.22 -2.11
C ILE A 60 -4.21 4.60 -0.72
N GLY A 61 -4.16 5.45 0.28
CA GLY A 61 -4.53 5.15 1.65
C GLY A 61 -6.04 5.02 1.80
N ASN A 62 -6.48 4.57 2.98
CA ASN A 62 -7.89 4.21 3.19
C ASN A 62 -8.71 5.31 3.87
N GLY A 63 -8.12 6.48 4.17
CA GLY A 63 -8.75 7.52 4.98
C GLY A 63 -10.08 8.02 4.42
N GLY A 64 -11.07 8.30 5.28
CA GLY A 64 -12.42 8.70 4.88
C GLY A 64 -12.51 10.00 4.06
N ILE A 65 -11.44 10.80 4.01
CA ILE A 65 -11.38 12.04 3.24
C ILE A 65 -11.59 11.84 1.72
N VAL A 66 -11.32 10.65 1.18
CA VAL A 66 -11.52 10.37 -0.25
C VAL A 66 -12.99 10.14 -0.60
N ALA A 67 -13.87 9.90 0.37
CA ALA A 67 -15.30 9.74 0.11
C ALA A 67 -15.90 11.04 -0.45
N ASN A 68 -16.70 10.91 -1.52
CA ASN A 68 -17.29 12.02 -2.28
C ASN A 68 -16.29 12.99 -2.93
N SER A 69 -15.03 12.59 -3.11
CA SER A 69 -14.00 13.41 -3.72
C SER A 69 -14.06 13.46 -5.26
N SER A 70 -14.69 12.46 -5.88
CA SER A 70 -14.70 12.25 -7.34
C SER A 70 -13.31 12.06 -7.99
N CYS A 71 -12.31 11.59 -7.22
CA CYS A 71 -10.94 11.45 -7.68
C CYS A 71 -10.62 10.18 -8.47
N GLY A 72 -11.58 9.28 -8.64
CA GLY A 72 -11.34 7.99 -9.28
C GLY A 72 -10.80 8.08 -10.70
N LYS A 73 -11.23 9.09 -11.48
CA LYS A 73 -10.69 9.31 -12.84
C LYS A 73 -9.21 9.73 -12.82
N MET A 74 -8.82 10.59 -11.89
CA MET A 74 -7.44 11.06 -11.74
C MET A 74 -6.53 9.95 -11.21
N ILE A 75 -7.01 9.17 -10.25
CA ILE A 75 -6.31 7.98 -9.76
C ILE A 75 -6.08 6.98 -10.91
N ASN A 76 -7.10 6.72 -11.73
CA ASN A 76 -7.00 5.80 -12.85
C ASN A 76 -6.05 6.27 -13.96
N SER A 77 -5.74 7.57 -14.06
CA SER A 77 -4.80 8.11 -15.06
C SER A 77 -3.32 7.93 -14.69
N ALA A 78 -2.98 7.66 -13.42
CA ALA A 78 -1.60 7.39 -13.03
C ALA A 78 -1.09 6.10 -13.69
N ASP A 79 0.19 6.03 -14.05
CA ASP A 79 0.77 4.86 -14.72
C ASP A 79 0.74 3.61 -13.85
N PHE A 80 1.03 3.77 -12.55
CA PHE A 80 1.04 2.70 -11.57
C PHE A 80 0.25 3.07 -10.30
N VAL A 81 -0.65 2.18 -9.88
CA VAL A 81 -1.57 2.42 -8.76
C VAL A 81 -1.33 1.43 -7.63
N ILE A 82 -1.00 1.94 -6.44
CA ILE A 82 -0.74 1.17 -5.21
C ILE A 82 -1.88 1.36 -4.21
N ARG A 83 -2.45 0.27 -3.71
CA ARG A 83 -3.55 0.29 -2.73
C ARG A 83 -3.19 -0.45 -1.44
N CYS A 84 -3.69 0.04 -0.32
CA CYS A 84 -3.37 -0.51 0.98
C CYS A 84 -4.47 -1.44 1.52
N ASN A 85 -4.10 -2.67 1.90
CA ASN A 85 -4.91 -3.52 2.78
C ASN A 85 -6.27 -3.97 2.19
N LEU A 86 -6.28 -4.39 0.92
CA LEU A 86 -7.46 -4.91 0.21
C LEU A 86 -8.74 -4.05 0.39
N PRO A 87 -8.69 -2.74 0.09
CA PRO A 87 -9.84 -1.87 0.32
C PRO A 87 -10.88 -2.06 -0.80
N PRO A 88 -12.20 -1.97 -0.53
CA PRO A 88 -13.22 -2.14 -1.56
C PRO A 88 -13.08 -1.11 -2.68
N LEU A 89 -13.27 -1.57 -3.92
CA LEU A 89 -13.24 -0.71 -5.11
C LEU A 89 -14.62 -0.53 -5.74
N SER A 90 -15.53 -1.47 -5.49
CA SER A 90 -16.90 -1.52 -5.99
C SER A 90 -17.89 -0.83 -5.04
N ASP A 91 -19.19 -0.96 -5.30
CA ASP A 91 -20.26 -0.57 -4.37
C ASP A 91 -20.40 0.95 -4.19
N GLY A 92 -20.06 1.71 -5.24
CA GLY A 92 -20.21 3.17 -5.27
C GLY A 92 -18.93 3.94 -4.98
N TYR A 93 -17.83 3.27 -4.64
CA TYR A 93 -16.54 3.91 -4.38
C TYR A 93 -15.76 4.23 -5.66
N GLU A 94 -16.10 3.65 -6.81
CA GLU A 94 -15.36 3.74 -8.07
C GLU A 94 -15.13 5.19 -8.50
N LYS A 95 -16.13 6.04 -8.27
CA LYS A 95 -16.09 7.47 -8.62
C LYS A 95 -15.02 8.22 -7.82
N ASP A 96 -14.78 7.79 -6.59
CA ASP A 96 -13.93 8.48 -5.63
C ASP A 96 -12.51 7.91 -5.60
N VAL A 97 -12.38 6.58 -5.60
CA VAL A 97 -11.08 5.91 -5.43
C VAL A 97 -10.58 5.20 -6.69
N GLY A 98 -11.38 5.17 -7.75
CA GLY A 98 -11.02 4.51 -9.00
C GLY A 98 -11.00 2.98 -8.90
N THR A 99 -10.67 2.33 -10.01
CA THR A 99 -10.67 0.86 -10.16
C THR A 99 -9.32 0.31 -10.59
N LYS A 100 -8.46 1.14 -11.22
CA LYS A 100 -7.11 0.75 -11.61
C LYS A 100 -6.32 0.36 -10.36
N THR A 101 -5.65 -0.78 -10.44
CA THR A 101 -4.76 -1.30 -9.41
C THR A 101 -3.62 -2.02 -10.12
N ASN A 102 -2.39 -1.81 -9.67
CA ASN A 102 -1.23 -2.55 -10.13
C ASN A 102 -0.61 -3.34 -8.97
N LEU A 103 -0.64 -2.77 -7.77
CA LEU A 103 -0.17 -3.40 -6.53
C LEU A 103 -1.20 -3.16 -5.42
N VAL A 104 -1.57 -4.22 -4.71
CA VAL A 104 -2.39 -4.11 -3.49
C VAL A 104 -1.74 -4.90 -2.37
N THR A 105 -1.70 -4.33 -1.17
CA THR A 105 -1.16 -5.03 0.00
C THR A 105 -2.24 -5.78 0.75
N ALA A 106 -1.84 -6.86 1.42
CA ALA A 106 -2.68 -7.54 2.40
C ALA A 106 -1.90 -7.77 3.69
N ASN A 107 -2.12 -6.92 4.70
CA ASN A 107 -1.62 -7.18 6.04
C ASN A 107 -2.22 -8.51 6.58
N PRO A 108 -1.40 -9.41 7.14
CA PRO A 108 -1.83 -10.70 7.67
C PRO A 108 -2.99 -10.64 8.67
N THR A 109 -3.14 -9.54 9.41
CA THR A 109 -4.31 -9.35 10.30
C THR A 109 -5.65 -9.40 9.55
N ILE A 110 -5.69 -8.95 8.28
CA ILE A 110 -6.88 -9.07 7.43
C ILE A 110 -7.16 -10.54 7.15
N LEU A 111 -6.13 -11.31 6.81
CA LEU A 111 -6.24 -12.74 6.54
C LEU A 111 -6.66 -13.52 7.78
N PHE A 112 -6.10 -13.19 8.95
CA PHE A 112 -6.45 -13.81 10.22
C PHE A 112 -7.91 -13.53 10.61
N LYS A 113 -8.33 -12.26 10.58
CA LYS A 113 -9.63 -11.83 11.13
C LYS A 113 -10.78 -11.95 10.14
N LYS A 114 -10.60 -11.50 8.89
CA LYS A 114 -11.69 -11.46 7.89
C LYS A 114 -11.84 -12.75 7.11
N PHE A 115 -10.77 -13.55 7.02
CA PHE A 115 -10.74 -14.78 6.22
C PHE A 115 -10.37 -16.01 7.04
N GLU A 116 -10.50 -15.94 8.38
CA GLU A 116 -10.29 -17.06 9.31
C GLU A 116 -8.98 -17.81 9.06
N SER A 117 -7.93 -17.06 8.76
CA SER A 117 -6.60 -17.58 8.43
C SER A 117 -6.57 -18.56 7.25
N LEU A 118 -7.64 -18.67 6.46
CA LEU A 118 -7.81 -19.63 5.36
C LEU A 118 -7.70 -21.10 5.79
N VAL A 119 -8.08 -21.39 7.04
CA VAL A 119 -8.16 -22.78 7.56
C VAL A 119 -9.41 -23.48 7.03
N GLY A 120 -10.51 -22.73 6.87
CA GLY A 120 -11.78 -23.23 6.33
C GLY A 120 -12.08 -22.69 4.93
N ARG A 121 -13.14 -21.89 4.80
CA ARG A 121 -13.63 -21.39 3.51
C ARG A 121 -12.62 -20.43 2.88
N ARG A 122 -12.21 -20.74 1.64
CA ARG A 122 -11.26 -19.94 0.85
C ARG A 122 -11.91 -19.01 -0.18
N ARG A 123 -13.13 -19.37 -0.63
CA ARG A 123 -13.89 -18.63 -1.65
C ARG A 123 -14.08 -17.13 -1.34
N PRO A 124 -14.38 -16.69 -0.09
CA PRO A 124 -14.57 -15.27 0.19
C PRO A 124 -13.33 -14.41 -0.10
N LEU A 125 -12.12 -14.96 0.08
CA LEU A 125 -10.90 -14.26 -0.30
C LEU A 125 -10.80 -14.11 -1.82
N MET A 126 -11.17 -15.14 -2.59
CA MET A 126 -11.13 -15.09 -4.06
C MET A 126 -12.15 -14.11 -4.63
N GLU A 127 -13.37 -14.09 -4.08
CA GLU A 127 -14.37 -13.08 -4.42
C GLU A 127 -13.82 -11.67 -4.16
N LYS A 128 -13.17 -11.44 -3.01
CA LYS A 128 -12.52 -10.16 -2.72
C LYS A 128 -11.41 -9.84 -3.72
N LEU A 129 -10.54 -10.80 -4.03
CA LEU A 129 -9.39 -10.61 -4.91
C LEU A 129 -9.78 -10.39 -6.37
N SER A 130 -10.94 -10.90 -6.81
CA SER A 130 -11.44 -10.74 -8.18
C SER A 130 -11.51 -9.27 -8.63
N SER A 131 -11.81 -8.36 -7.70
CA SER A 131 -11.87 -6.91 -7.95
C SER A 131 -10.53 -6.27 -8.37
N TYR A 132 -9.40 -6.94 -8.13
CA TYR A 132 -8.08 -6.43 -8.52
C TYR A 132 -7.52 -7.09 -9.79
N GLY A 133 -8.29 -7.94 -10.47
CA GLY A 133 -7.89 -8.52 -11.77
C GLY A 133 -6.54 -9.24 -11.72
N ASN A 134 -5.60 -8.83 -12.57
CA ASN A 134 -4.25 -9.40 -12.67
C ASN A 134 -3.18 -8.65 -11.84
N SER A 135 -3.60 -7.83 -10.87
CA SER A 135 -2.71 -7.04 -10.01
C SER A 135 -1.76 -7.91 -9.18
N MET A 136 -0.68 -7.30 -8.70
CA MET A 136 0.19 -7.91 -7.70
C MET A 136 -0.43 -7.81 -6.30
N LEU A 137 -0.38 -8.91 -5.54
CA LEU A 137 -0.77 -8.97 -4.14
C LEU A 137 0.48 -9.05 -3.26
N LEU A 138 0.81 -7.96 -2.57
CA LEU A 138 1.98 -7.88 -1.70
C LEU A 138 1.70 -8.41 -0.30
N LEU A 139 2.46 -9.45 0.09
CA LEU A 139 2.31 -10.17 1.35
C LEU A 139 3.59 -10.11 2.20
N PRO A 140 3.53 -9.71 3.48
CA PRO A 140 4.67 -9.73 4.40
C PRO A 140 4.87 -11.11 5.05
N ALA A 141 5.04 -12.13 4.22
CA ALA A 141 5.15 -13.53 4.65
C ALA A 141 6.34 -13.80 5.59
N PHE A 142 7.44 -13.08 5.39
CA PHE A 142 8.70 -13.29 6.08
C PHE A 142 9.04 -12.18 7.08
N SER A 143 8.14 -11.21 7.29
CA SER A 143 8.36 -10.11 8.23
C SER A 143 8.17 -10.53 9.69
N PHE A 144 7.32 -11.53 9.95
CA PHE A 144 7.09 -12.13 11.26
C PHE A 144 6.79 -13.62 11.10
N GLY A 145 7.34 -14.49 11.95
CA GLY A 145 7.19 -15.94 11.83
C GLY A 145 5.73 -16.42 11.77
N MET A 146 4.82 -15.74 12.48
CA MET A 146 3.39 -16.06 12.45
C MET A 146 2.71 -15.80 11.09
N ASN A 147 3.30 -14.96 10.23
CA ASN A 147 2.71 -14.57 8.95
C ASN A 147 2.91 -15.64 7.88
N THR A 148 4.00 -16.41 7.94
CA THR A 148 4.43 -17.29 6.86
C THR A 148 3.34 -18.29 6.51
N ALA A 149 2.78 -18.99 7.51
CA ALA A 149 1.77 -20.00 7.27
C ALA A 149 0.50 -19.45 6.58
N VAL A 150 0.02 -18.27 6.99
CA VAL A 150 -1.19 -17.68 6.37
C VAL A 150 -0.90 -17.15 4.97
N CYS A 151 0.26 -16.53 4.74
CA CYS A 151 0.64 -16.04 3.43
C CYS A 151 0.88 -17.19 2.43
N MET A 152 1.45 -18.32 2.88
CA MET A 152 1.55 -19.52 2.04
C MET A 152 0.18 -20.12 1.73
N ARG A 153 -0.75 -20.16 2.70
CA ARG A 153 -2.14 -20.56 2.40
C ARG A 153 -2.81 -19.63 1.40
N THR A 154 -2.54 -18.32 1.46
CA THR A 154 -3.02 -17.36 0.45
C THR A 154 -2.47 -17.68 -0.94
N LEU A 155 -1.16 -17.93 -1.06
CA LEU A 155 -0.53 -18.33 -2.31
C LEU A 155 -1.19 -19.60 -2.89
N TYR A 156 -1.30 -20.66 -2.10
CA TYR A 156 -1.92 -21.91 -2.55
C TYR A 156 -3.39 -21.72 -2.91
N THR A 157 -4.12 -20.89 -2.16
CA THR A 157 -5.51 -20.57 -2.51
C THR A 157 -5.61 -19.90 -3.87
N ILE A 158 -4.72 -18.96 -4.18
CA ILE A 158 -4.71 -18.25 -5.48
C ILE A 158 -4.38 -19.23 -6.62
N GLN A 159 -3.47 -20.17 -6.39
CA GLN A 159 -3.12 -21.23 -7.35
C GLN A 159 -4.27 -22.23 -7.55
N ASP A 160 -4.88 -22.73 -6.47
CA ASP A 160 -5.99 -23.69 -6.50
C ASP A 160 -7.21 -23.15 -7.26
N PHE A 161 -7.42 -21.84 -7.23
CA PHE A 161 -8.52 -21.16 -7.92
C PHE A 161 -8.12 -20.60 -9.30
N GLU A 162 -6.89 -20.83 -9.75
CA GLU A 162 -6.35 -20.32 -11.02
C GLU A 162 -6.57 -18.81 -11.20
N SER A 163 -6.44 -18.05 -10.10
CA SER A 163 -6.67 -16.61 -10.11
C SER A 163 -5.53 -15.88 -10.83
N ALA A 164 -5.87 -14.86 -11.62
CA ALA A 164 -4.90 -14.03 -12.34
C ALA A 164 -4.07 -13.09 -11.44
N ILE A 165 -4.39 -13.00 -10.14
CA ILE A 165 -3.62 -12.21 -9.18
C ILE A 165 -2.22 -12.79 -9.03
N HIS A 166 -1.21 -11.93 -8.92
CA HIS A 166 0.19 -12.33 -8.78
C HIS A 166 0.67 -12.12 -7.33
N PRO A 167 0.77 -13.16 -6.50
CA PRO A 167 1.27 -13.01 -5.13
C PRO A 167 2.77 -12.72 -5.15
N VAL A 168 3.19 -11.69 -4.42
CA VAL A 168 4.60 -11.31 -4.25
C VAL A 168 4.89 -11.10 -2.77
N PHE A 169 6.09 -11.47 -2.32
CA PHE A 169 6.49 -11.31 -0.93
C PHE A 169 7.46 -10.15 -0.76
N ILE A 170 7.19 -9.28 0.21
CA ILE A 170 8.10 -8.19 0.57
C ILE A 170 9.32 -8.76 1.28
N ASN A 171 10.52 -8.32 0.89
CA ASN A 171 11.74 -8.72 1.58
C ASN A 171 11.79 -8.08 2.99
N PRO A 172 11.93 -8.87 4.07
CA PRO A 172 12.07 -8.32 5.42
C PRO A 172 13.26 -7.38 5.59
N GLU A 173 14.37 -7.58 4.87
CA GLU A 173 15.54 -6.68 4.93
C GLU A 173 15.21 -5.27 4.44
N TYR A 174 14.39 -5.17 3.39
CA TYR A 174 13.90 -3.87 2.90
C TYR A 174 13.13 -3.14 4.00
N LEU A 175 12.23 -3.83 4.70
CA LEU A 175 11.47 -3.24 5.80
C LEU A 175 12.33 -2.79 6.98
N ILE A 176 13.37 -3.55 7.32
CA ILE A 176 14.33 -3.18 8.38
C ILE A 176 15.08 -1.91 8.00
N LYS A 177 15.62 -1.85 6.79
CA LYS A 177 16.35 -0.67 6.30
C LYS A 177 15.43 0.55 6.20
N LEU A 178 14.20 0.36 5.73
CA LEU A 178 13.20 1.41 5.63
C LEU A 178 12.84 1.97 7.02
N SER A 179 12.63 1.08 8.00
CA SER A 179 12.39 1.48 9.39
C SER A 179 13.54 2.30 9.97
N LYS A 180 14.81 1.90 9.73
CA LYS A 180 15.98 2.67 10.18
C LYS A 180 16.05 4.05 9.53
N PHE A 181 15.77 4.13 8.23
CA PHE A 181 15.76 5.40 7.49
C PHE A 181 14.75 6.38 8.12
N TRP A 182 13.50 5.96 8.25
CA TRP A 182 12.45 6.82 8.79
C TRP A 182 12.65 7.16 10.26
N HIS A 183 13.23 6.25 11.04
CA HIS A 183 13.62 6.52 12.42
C HIS A 183 14.63 7.67 12.52
N ALA A 184 15.64 7.69 11.64
CA ALA A 184 16.61 8.78 11.57
C ALA A 184 15.97 10.13 11.14
N HIS A 185 14.82 10.08 10.46
CA HIS A 185 14.07 11.25 10.00
C HIS A 185 12.87 11.60 10.90
N GLY A 186 12.82 11.07 12.12
CA GLY A 186 11.86 11.49 13.14
C GLY A 186 10.64 10.58 13.35
N LEU A 187 10.45 9.53 12.54
CA LEU A 187 9.43 8.49 12.81
C LEU A 187 9.95 7.46 13.81
N LYS A 188 9.75 7.75 15.10
CA LYS A 188 10.29 6.96 16.21
C LYS A 188 9.38 5.80 16.63
N GLU A 189 8.23 5.66 16.00
CA GLU A 189 7.27 4.62 16.30
C GLU A 189 7.81 3.21 16.03
N ALA A 190 7.24 2.21 16.71
CA ALA A 190 7.72 0.84 16.66
C ALA A 190 7.63 0.21 15.26
N ARG A 191 6.68 0.67 14.44
CA ARG A 191 6.49 0.21 13.06
C ARG A 191 5.95 1.34 12.20
N LEU A 192 6.29 1.32 10.91
CA LEU A 192 5.65 2.18 9.92
C LEU A 192 4.25 1.65 9.56
N SER A 193 3.33 2.55 9.23
CA SER A 193 2.07 2.18 8.60
C SER A 193 2.30 1.63 7.20
N THR A 194 1.31 0.87 6.71
CA THR A 194 1.31 0.40 5.31
C THR A 194 1.33 1.56 4.31
N GLY A 195 0.73 2.70 4.67
CA GLY A 195 0.75 3.91 3.84
C GLY A 195 2.18 4.40 3.62
N VAL A 196 2.92 4.68 4.69
CA VAL A 196 4.31 5.16 4.59
C VAL A 196 5.22 4.14 3.89
N MET A 197 5.05 2.84 4.15
CA MET A 197 5.80 1.81 3.45
C MET A 197 5.57 1.84 1.94
N MET A 198 4.32 2.00 1.50
CA MET A 198 3.97 2.03 0.08
C MET A 198 4.31 3.36 -0.59
N THR A 199 4.22 4.48 0.14
CA THR A 199 4.74 5.77 -0.32
C THR A 199 6.24 5.68 -0.57
N SER A 200 7.00 5.08 0.35
CA SER A 200 8.45 4.89 0.18
C SER A 200 8.77 4.05 -1.06
N LEU A 201 8.06 2.94 -1.23
CA LEU A 201 8.19 2.10 -2.42
C LEU A 201 7.87 2.89 -3.70
N ALA A 202 6.79 3.68 -3.72
CA ALA A 202 6.44 4.49 -4.89
C ALA A 202 7.53 5.53 -5.23
N LEU A 203 8.14 6.15 -4.23
CA LEU A 203 9.23 7.11 -4.43
C LEU A 203 10.48 6.49 -5.05
N GLU A 204 10.72 5.20 -4.80
CA GLU A 204 11.82 4.47 -5.41
C GLU A 204 11.51 4.06 -6.87
N LEU A 205 10.23 3.95 -7.22
CA LEU A 205 9.76 3.40 -8.49
C LEU A 205 9.29 4.46 -9.51
N CYS A 206 9.02 5.68 -9.06
CA CYS A 206 8.28 6.64 -9.87
C CYS A 206 8.92 8.03 -9.83
N ASP A 207 8.71 8.82 -10.88
CA ASP A 207 9.18 10.21 -10.95
C ASP A 207 8.26 11.19 -10.22
N ASP A 208 6.94 10.94 -10.23
CA ASP A 208 5.94 11.73 -9.53
C ASP A 208 4.98 10.83 -8.73
N VAL A 209 4.69 11.19 -7.47
CA VAL A 209 3.92 10.36 -6.52
C VAL A 209 2.75 11.14 -5.92
N HIS A 210 1.53 10.71 -6.22
CA HIS A 210 0.31 11.35 -5.74
C HIS A 210 -0.30 10.52 -4.61
N LEU A 211 -0.57 11.14 -3.46
CA LEU A 211 -1.07 10.45 -2.27
C LEU A 211 -2.55 10.77 -2.02
N TYR A 212 -3.40 9.76 -2.07
CA TYR A 212 -4.83 9.92 -1.80
C TYR A 212 -5.21 9.22 -0.49
N GLY A 213 -6.10 9.81 0.31
CA GLY A 213 -6.61 9.17 1.52
C GLY A 213 -5.64 9.13 2.70
N PHE A 214 -4.57 9.93 2.67
CA PHE A 214 -3.66 10.14 3.79
C PHE A 214 -4.15 11.30 4.67
N TRP A 215 -5.22 11.05 5.43
CA TRP A 215 -5.77 12.04 6.37
C TRP A 215 -6.17 11.35 7.67
N PRO A 216 -5.38 11.50 8.75
CA PRO A 216 -5.57 10.75 9.99
C PRO A 216 -6.50 11.45 10.98
N PHE A 217 -7.28 12.43 10.53
CA PHE A 217 -8.13 13.25 11.40
C PHE A 217 -9.61 13.02 11.10
N GLY A 218 -10.45 13.10 12.14
CA GLY A 218 -11.90 12.86 12.03
C GLY A 218 -12.70 14.04 11.48
N ILE A 219 -12.05 15.14 11.07
CA ILE A 219 -12.73 16.35 10.57
C ILE A 219 -12.12 16.72 9.22
N HIS A 220 -12.96 17.02 8.24
CA HIS A 220 -12.53 17.43 6.92
C HIS A 220 -11.94 18.86 6.94
N PRO A 221 -10.78 19.12 6.32
CA PRO A 221 -10.04 20.37 6.48
C PRO A 221 -10.78 21.62 5.96
N PHE A 222 -11.60 21.48 4.91
CA PHE A 222 -12.24 22.63 4.24
C PHE A 222 -13.70 22.90 4.63
N ASN A 223 -14.47 21.85 4.93
CA ASN A 223 -15.91 21.97 5.18
C ASN A 223 -16.30 21.60 6.62
N PHE A 224 -15.31 21.19 7.44
CA PHE A 224 -15.45 20.87 8.86
C PHE A 224 -16.48 19.78 9.19
N LYS A 225 -16.88 18.97 8.20
CA LYS A 225 -17.74 17.81 8.43
C LYS A 225 -16.94 16.67 9.07
N ASN A 226 -17.63 15.86 9.88
CA ASN A 226 -17.07 14.64 10.43
C ASN A 226 -16.73 13.65 9.30
N LEU A 227 -15.58 13.01 9.44
CA LEU A 227 -15.09 11.95 8.58
C LEU A 227 -15.04 10.64 9.35
N THR A 228 -15.37 9.55 8.66
CA THR A 228 -15.07 8.19 9.13
C THR A 228 -13.58 7.93 9.02
N ASN A 229 -13.07 6.97 9.79
CA ASN A 229 -11.66 6.60 9.71
C ASN A 229 -11.29 6.03 8.33
N HIS A 230 -12.13 5.17 7.75
CA HIS A 230 -11.96 4.71 6.38
C HIS A 230 -13.08 5.21 5.47
N TYR A 231 -12.85 5.24 4.16
CA TYR A 231 -13.90 5.62 3.20
C TYR A 231 -15.03 4.59 3.08
N TYR A 232 -14.84 3.39 3.62
CA TYR A 232 -15.77 2.26 3.55
C TYR A 232 -16.28 1.76 4.92
N ASP A 233 -15.67 2.20 6.02
CA ASP A 233 -16.11 1.90 7.39
C ASP A 233 -15.52 2.91 8.40
N ASP A 234 -15.90 2.81 9.67
CA ASP A 234 -15.32 3.63 10.75
C ASP A 234 -14.45 2.81 11.74
N MET A 235 -13.79 1.75 11.26
CA MET A 235 -12.87 0.97 12.10
C MET A 235 -11.69 1.86 12.51
N LYS A 236 -11.50 2.06 13.82
CA LYS A 236 -10.43 2.91 14.35
C LYS A 236 -9.04 2.28 14.16
N PRO A 237 -7.99 3.12 13.97
CA PRO A 237 -6.63 2.64 13.78
C PRO A 237 -6.10 2.01 15.07
N ASN A 238 -5.18 1.06 14.93
CA ASN A 238 -4.43 0.53 16.06
C ASN A 238 -3.23 1.43 16.36
N THR A 239 -3.31 2.19 17.45
CA THR A 239 -2.29 3.17 17.86
C THR A 239 -1.08 2.55 18.58
N ASN A 240 -1.05 1.22 18.77
CA ASN A 240 0.04 0.56 19.51
C ASN A 240 1.36 0.47 18.71
N PHE A 241 1.31 0.63 17.38
CA PHE A 241 2.48 0.38 16.52
C PHE A 241 2.96 1.60 15.75
N HIS A 242 2.06 2.49 15.35
CA HIS A 242 2.35 3.65 14.52
C HIS A 242 1.44 4.82 14.91
N SER A 243 1.89 6.03 14.58
CA SER A 243 1.18 7.27 14.83
C SER A 243 0.85 7.94 13.49
N MET A 244 -0.36 7.69 13.00
CA MET A 244 -0.81 8.25 11.72
C MET A 244 -0.69 9.79 11.65
N PRO A 245 -0.94 10.58 12.73
CA PRO A 245 -0.70 12.02 12.71
C PRO A 245 0.77 12.43 12.55
N VAL A 246 1.71 11.67 13.13
CA VAL A 246 3.15 11.94 13.01
C VAL A 246 3.64 11.57 11.62
N GLU A 247 3.20 10.43 11.09
CA GLU A 247 3.48 10.05 9.69
C GLU A 247 2.95 11.10 8.72
N PHE A 248 1.71 11.55 8.92
CA PHE A 248 1.12 12.59 8.10
C PHE A 248 1.89 13.91 8.16
N SER A 249 2.38 14.33 9.33
CA SER A 249 3.12 15.60 9.44
C SER A 249 4.42 15.56 8.64
N ILE A 250 5.09 14.41 8.57
CA ILE A 250 6.30 14.22 7.76
C ILE A 250 5.97 14.17 6.27
N LEU A 251 4.92 13.47 5.87
CA LEU A 251 4.46 13.48 4.48
C LEU A 251 4.10 14.91 4.01
N LEU A 252 3.46 15.70 4.88
CA LEU A 252 3.15 17.10 4.63
C LEU A 252 4.43 17.97 4.58
N GLN A 253 5.44 17.70 5.41
CA GLN A 253 6.72 18.40 5.33
C GLN A 253 7.45 18.12 4.02
N LEU A 254 7.45 16.86 3.55
CA LEU A 254 8.02 16.50 2.26
C LEU A 254 7.32 17.26 1.14
N HIS A 255 5.99 17.23 1.11
CA HIS A 255 5.21 17.99 0.13
C HIS A 255 5.56 19.48 0.08
N ARG A 256 5.72 20.13 1.24
CA ARG A 256 6.04 21.56 1.32
C ARG A 256 7.47 21.93 0.92
N ASN A 257 8.41 21.00 1.06
CA ASN A 257 9.82 21.25 0.71
C ASN A 257 10.09 21.10 -0.79
N ASP A 258 9.09 20.65 -1.55
CA ASP A 258 9.16 20.48 -3.00
C ASP A 258 8.61 21.68 -3.80
N ASP A 259 7.86 22.59 -3.15
CA ASP A 259 7.38 23.88 -3.68
C ASP A 259 8.41 25.02 -3.49
#